data_AF-A0A6G8TUS5-F1
#
_entry.id   AF-A0A6G8TUS5-F1
#
_cell.length_a   1.000
_cell.length_b   1.000
_cell.length_c   1.000
_cell.angle_alpha   90.00
_cell.angle_beta   90.00
_cell.angle_gamma   90.00
#
_symmetry.space_group_name_H-M   'P 1'
#
loop_
_entity.id
_entity.type
_entity.pdbx_description
1 polymer ?
#
loop_
_entity_poly.entity_id
_entity_poly.type
_entity_poly.pdbx_seq_one_letter_code
_entity_poly.pdbx_strand_id
1 'polypeptide(L)'
;MLNFADTPPLVAMPAVESRELIAADLRLLITQIETSMRRIAAAMDQEHTGDPEGSSDVFILDDVTPRYASANAALNACRADLRQALHYLSESSSAA
;
A
#
# COMPACT_ATOMS: atom_id res chain seq x y z
N MET A 1 -45.66 -33.50 16.87
CA MET A 1 -45.07 -33.11 15.57
C MET A 1 -44.23 -31.87 15.80
N LEU A 2 -42.91 -32.01 15.84
CA LEU A 2 -41.97 -30.91 16.01
C LEU A 2 -41.45 -30.52 14.62
N ASN A 3 -41.97 -29.42 14.07
CA ASN A 3 -41.39 -28.80 12.88
C ASN A 3 -40.69 -27.51 13.32
N PHE A 4 -39.46 -27.64 13.81
CA PHE A 4 -38.50 -26.54 13.89
C PHE A 4 -37.55 -26.67 12.71
N ALA A 5 -38.02 -26.28 11.53
CA ALA A 5 -37.13 -25.91 10.43
C ALA A 5 -36.70 -24.44 10.64
N ASP A 6 -36.10 -24.17 11.79
CA ASP A 6 -35.42 -22.91 12.06
C ASP A 6 -34.00 -23.11 11.54
N THR A 7 -33.88 -23.09 10.22
CA THR A 7 -32.57 -22.98 9.58
C THR A 7 -32.24 -21.50 9.73
N PRO A 8 -31.29 -21.09 10.58
CA PRO A 8 -30.90 -19.69 10.63
C PRO A 8 -30.54 -19.31 9.19
N PRO A 9 -31.04 -18.17 8.67
CA PRO A 9 -30.58 -17.71 7.38
C PRO A 9 -29.07 -17.64 7.53
N LEU A 10 -28.36 -18.44 6.73
CA LEU A 10 -26.92 -18.32 6.58
C LEU A 10 -26.72 -16.87 6.19
N VAL A 11 -26.45 -16.04 7.21
CA VAL A 11 -26.40 -14.60 7.12
C VAL A 11 -25.42 -14.37 5.99
N ALA A 12 -25.92 -13.90 4.86
CA ALA A 12 -25.09 -13.29 3.85
C ALA A 12 -24.30 -12.28 4.67
N MET A 13 -23.01 -12.56 4.94
CA MET A 13 -22.13 -11.59 5.56
C MET A 13 -22.40 -10.31 4.79
N PRO A 14 -23.00 -9.29 5.41
CA PRO A 14 -23.61 -8.22 4.64
C PRO A 14 -22.48 -7.69 3.76
N ALA A 15 -22.70 -7.62 2.45
CA ALA A 15 -21.64 -7.26 1.50
C ALA A 15 -20.92 -5.95 1.90
N VAL A 16 -21.58 -5.13 2.72
CA VAL A 16 -21.06 -3.99 3.47
C VAL A 16 -19.88 -4.37 4.38
N GLU A 17 -20.01 -5.34 5.30
CA GLU A 17 -18.91 -5.83 6.16
C GLU A 17 -17.73 -6.34 5.34
N SER A 18 -17.98 -7.07 4.24
CA SER A 18 -16.91 -7.53 3.35
C SER A 18 -16.18 -6.38 2.66
N ARG A 19 -16.90 -5.34 2.20
CA ARG A 19 -16.30 -4.14 1.60
C ARG A 19 -15.51 -3.33 2.62
N GLU A 20 -16.01 -3.21 3.85
CA GLU A 20 -15.32 -2.52 4.93
C GLU A 20 -14.02 -3.20 5.32
N LEU A 21 -14.01 -4.54 5.41
CA LEU A 21 -12.79 -5.31 5.66
C LEU A 21 -11.77 -5.11 4.53
N ILE A 22 -12.19 -5.19 3.26
CA ILE A 22 -11.31 -4.92 2.11
C ILE A 22 -10.79 -3.48 2.18
N ALA A 23 -11.64 -2.51 2.52
CA ALA A 23 -11.22 -1.13 2.66
C ALA A 23 -10.25 -0.90 3.84
N ALA A 24 -10.38 -1.65 4.94
CA ALA A 24 -9.42 -1.63 6.05
C ALA A 24 -8.05 -2.19 5.60
N ASP A 25 -8.04 -3.31 4.89
CA ASP A 25 -6.81 -3.92 4.34
C ASP A 25 -6.09 -2.98 3.36
N LEU A 26 -6.83 -2.33 2.46
CA LEU A 26 -6.26 -1.37 1.51
C LEU A 26 -5.65 -0.14 2.22
N ARG A 27 -6.27 0.34 3.32
CA ARG A 27 -5.70 1.43 4.14
C ARG A 27 -4.42 1.00 4.86
N LEU A 28 -4.37 -0.24 5.34
CA LEU A 28 -3.16 -0.81 5.93
C LEU A 28 -2.03 -0.89 4.89
N LEU A 29 -2.34 -1.38 3.68
CA LEU A 29 -1.36 -1.48 2.60
C LEU A 29 -0.81 -0.12 2.17
N ILE A 30 -1.66 0.92 2.10
CA ILE A 30 -1.21 2.31 1.84
C ILE A 30 -0.21 2.76 2.91
N THR A 31 -0.50 2.49 4.19
CA THR A 31 0.40 2.85 5.31
C THR A 31 1.74 2.12 5.22
N GLN A 32 1.71 0.85 4.81
CA GLN A 32 2.90 0.04 4.56
C GLN A 32 3.75 0.63 3.42
N ILE A 33 3.11 1.01 2.31
CA ILE A 33 3.76 1.63 1.15
C ILE A 33 4.43 2.95 1.54
N GLU A 34 3.72 3.80 2.30
CA GLU A 34 4.29 5.08 2.77
C GLU A 34 5.49 4.86 3.70
N THR A 35 5.48 3.80 4.51
CA THR A 35 6.63 3.41 5.33
C THR A 35 7.81 2.95 4.46
N SER A 36 7.56 2.17 3.41
CA SER A 36 8.58 1.77 2.44
C SER A 36 9.20 2.98 1.72
N MET A 37 8.36 3.92 1.28
CA MET A 37 8.83 5.17 0.65
C MET A 37 9.74 5.98 1.58
N ARG A 38 9.40 6.08 2.87
CA ARG A 38 10.26 6.75 3.88
C ARG A 38 11.60 6.03 4.07
N ARG A 39 11.60 4.70 4.07
CA ARG A 39 12.85 3.91 4.15
C ARG A 39 13.73 4.12 2.91
N ILE A 40 13.12 4.20 1.73
CA ILE A 40 13.82 4.53 0.49
C ILE A 40 14.42 5.94 0.56
N ALA A 41 13.65 6.93 1.03
CA ALA A 41 14.17 8.30 1.24
C ALA A 41 15.37 8.33 2.19
N ALA A 42 15.26 7.66 3.34
CA ALA A 42 16.36 7.57 4.30
C ALA A 42 17.60 6.85 3.73
N ALA A 43 17.41 5.81 2.91
CA ALA A 43 18.52 5.11 2.25
C ALA A 43 19.23 6.03 1.25
N MET A 44 18.48 6.81 0.45
CA MET A 44 19.05 7.80 -0.46
C MET A 44 19.85 8.87 0.29
N ASP A 45 19.35 9.39 1.41
CA ASP A 45 20.06 10.41 2.19
C ASP A 45 21.37 9.87 2.81
N GLN A 46 21.38 8.60 3.27
CA GLN A 46 22.58 7.98 3.83
C GLN A 46 23.68 7.76 2.79
N GLU A 47 23.33 7.42 1.54
CA GLU A 47 24.29 7.25 0.44
C GLU A 47 24.99 8.56 0.05
N HIS A 48 24.36 9.72 0.28
CA HIS A 48 24.95 11.04 0.01
C HIS A 48 25.88 11.55 1.12
N THR A 49 25.86 10.94 2.31
CA THR A 49 26.61 11.42 3.49
C THR A 49 27.87 10.57 3.77
N GLY A 50 28.19 9.60 2.89
CA GLY A 50 29.43 8.83 2.94
C GLY A 50 30.63 9.68 2.53
N ASP A 51 31.44 10.05 3.51
CA ASP A 51 32.65 10.88 3.41
C ASP A 51 33.68 10.33 2.38
N PRO A 52 34.21 11.15 1.44
CA PRO A 52 35.21 10.75 0.46
C PRO A 52 36.66 10.90 0.99
N GLU A 53 36.93 10.51 2.23
CA GLU A 53 38.29 10.55 2.79
C GLU A 53 39.08 9.30 2.35
N GLY A 54 39.59 9.32 1.11
CA GLY A 54 40.83 8.62 0.78
C GLY A 54 40.78 7.38 -0.12
N SER A 55 39.93 7.31 -1.15
CA SER A 55 40.21 6.38 -2.24
C SER A 55 39.71 6.89 -3.59
N SER A 56 40.61 6.88 -4.57
CA SER A 56 40.37 7.21 -5.97
C SER A 56 39.54 6.14 -6.67
N ASP A 57 38.31 5.93 -6.22
CA ASP A 57 37.33 5.14 -6.94
C ASP A 57 36.16 6.06 -7.30
N VAL A 58 36.07 6.38 -8.59
CA VAL A 58 34.91 7.08 -9.15
C VAL A 58 33.74 6.11 -9.01
N PHE A 59 33.07 6.16 -7.86
CA PHE A 59 31.79 5.50 -7.71
C PHE A 59 30.83 6.20 -8.66
N ILE A 60 30.47 5.51 -9.74
CA ILE A 60 29.33 5.86 -10.59
C ILE A 60 28.10 5.67 -9.70
N LEU A 61 27.81 6.68 -8.87
CA LEU A 61 26.64 6.76 -8.00
C LEU A 61 25.34 6.97 -8.80
N ASP A 62 25.45 7.10 -10.13
CA ASP A 62 24.32 7.32 -11.03
C ASP A 62 23.50 6.05 -11.29
N ASP A 63 23.95 4.85 -10.91
CA ASP A 63 23.18 3.61 -11.14
C ASP A 63 22.20 3.25 -9.99
N VAL A 64 22.41 3.78 -8.78
CA VAL A 64 21.61 3.44 -7.59
C VAL A 64 20.47 4.43 -7.36
N THR A 65 20.70 5.73 -7.59
CA THR A 65 19.66 6.77 -7.52
C THR A 65 18.48 6.52 -8.47
N PRO A 66 18.66 6.06 -9.73
CA PRO A 66 17.55 5.71 -10.61
C PRO A 66 16.75 4.51 -10.12
N ARG A 67 17.37 3.55 -9.41
CA ARG A 67 16.65 2.39 -8.86
C ARG A 67 15.74 2.78 -7.71
N TYR A 68 16.22 3.57 -6.76
CA TYR A 68 15.39 4.09 -5.68
C TYR A 68 14.31 5.05 -6.18
N ALA A 69 14.63 5.91 -7.17
CA ALA A 69 13.65 6.76 -7.84
C ALA A 69 12.57 5.95 -8.57
N SER A 70 12.95 4.91 -9.31
CA SER A 70 12.02 4.01 -10.00
C SER A 70 11.14 3.24 -9.03
N ALA A 71 11.71 2.71 -7.94
CA ALA A 71 10.95 2.05 -6.89
C ALA A 71 9.96 3.02 -6.23
N ASN A 72 10.38 4.25 -5.94
CA ASN A 72 9.51 5.28 -5.37
C ASN A 72 8.39 5.70 -6.34
N ALA A 73 8.67 5.78 -7.64
CA ALA A 73 7.67 6.04 -8.67
C ALA A 73 6.63 4.91 -8.76
N ALA A 74 7.07 3.65 -8.76
CA ALA A 74 6.18 2.49 -8.77
C ALA A 74 5.32 2.42 -7.50
N LEU A 75 5.90 2.68 -6.31
CA LEU A 75 5.15 2.76 -5.05
C LEU A 75 4.13 3.91 -5.05
N ASN A 76 4.47 5.05 -5.66
CA ASN A 76 3.52 6.16 -5.82
C ASN A 76 2.34 5.81 -6.73
N ALA A 77 2.60 5.16 -7.87
CA ALA A 77 1.55 4.68 -8.77
C ALA A 77 0.63 3.68 -8.06
N CYS A 78 1.22 2.67 -7.40
CA CYS A 78 0.46 1.69 -6.62
C CYS A 78 -0.39 2.36 -5.52
N ARG A 79 0.15 3.36 -4.82
CA ARG A 79 -0.60 4.12 -3.82
C ARG A 79 -1.78 4.89 -4.43
N ALA A 80 -1.63 5.44 -5.64
CA ALA A 80 -2.72 6.10 -6.34
C ALA A 80 -3.83 5.10 -6.71
N ASP A 81 -3.47 3.94 -7.25
CA ASP A 81 -4.41 2.89 -7.63
C ASP A 81 -5.17 2.34 -6.41
N LEU A 82 -4.49 2.13 -5.28
CA LEU A 82 -5.12 1.69 -4.02
C LEU A 82 -6.11 2.72 -3.48
N ARG A 83 -5.80 4.02 -3.61
CA ARG A 83 -6.75 5.09 -3.24
C ARG A 83 -7.95 5.13 -4.17
N GLN A 84 -7.76 4.87 -5.46
CA GLN A 84 -8.86 4.75 -6.42
C GLN A 84 -9.75 3.55 -6.11
N ALA A 85 -9.17 2.40 -5.74
CA ALA A 85 -9.91 1.24 -5.30
C ALA A 85 -10.77 1.53 -4.04
N LEU A 86 -10.22 2.27 -3.07
CA LEU A 86 -10.96 2.74 -1.89
C LEU A 86 -12.13 3.66 -2.26
N HIS A 87 -11.96 4.53 -3.26
CA HIS A 87 -13.02 5.40 -3.75
C HIS A 87 -14.20 4.58 -4.28
N TYR A 88 -13.94 3.60 -5.15
CA TYR A 88 -14.99 2.73 -5.70
C TYR A 88 -15.74 1.92 -4.64
N LEU A 89 -15.03 1.44 -3.61
CA LEU A 89 -15.66 0.75 -2.49
C LEU A 89 -16.55 1.68 -1.65
N SER A 90 -16.19 2.95 -1.57
CA SER A 90 -16.93 3.98 -0.81
C SER A 90 -18.16 4.49 -1.58
N GLU A 91 -18.03 4.76 -2.89
CA GLU A 91 -19.16 5.12 -3.76
C GLU A 91 -20.20 4.01 -3.83
N SER A 92 -19.76 2.75 -3.87
CA SER A 92 -20.66 1.59 -3.87
C SER A 92 -21.46 1.46 -2.57
N SER A 93 -21.04 2.11 -1.48
CA SER A 93 -21.79 2.18 -0.22
C SER A 93 -22.76 3.36 -0.16
N SER A 94 -22.50 4.44 -0.90
CA SER A 94 -23.37 5.63 -0.96
C SER A 94 -24.55 5.46 -1.92
N ALA A 95 -24.48 4.46 -2.81
CA ALA A 95 -25.51 4.19 -3.82
C ALA A 95 -26.54 3.11 -3.40
N ALA A 96 -26.56 2.72 -2.12
CA ALA A 96 -27.45 1.71 -1.56
C ALA A 96 -28.46 2.32 -0.58
#